data_AF-A0A9W6PAU5-F1
#
_entry.id   AF-A0A9W6PAU5-F1
#
_cell.length_a   1.000
_cell.length_b   1.000
_cell.length_c   1.000
_cell.angle_alpha   90.00
_cell.angle_beta   90.00
_cell.angle_gamma   90.00
#
_symmetry.space_group_name_H-M   'P 1'
#
loop_
_entity.id
_entity.type
_entity.pdbx_description
1 polymer ?
#
loop_
_entity_poly.entity_id
_entity_poly.type
_entity_poly.pdbx_seq_one_letter_code
_entity_poly.pdbx_strand_id
1 'polypeptide(L)' 'MVPPHGFTIYDDTAVSVETFTAELTITEPDAVADYRAAYEAIEPSALTGDDARALLREIRDDFRKLTTVIQ' A
#
# COMPACT_ATOMS: atom_id res chain seq x y z
N MET A 1 -1.50 -12.15 -5.51
CA MET A 1 -0.02 -12.16 -5.48
C MET A 1 0.42 -10.85 -4.86
N VAL A 2 1.33 -10.87 -3.88
CA VAL A 2 1.88 -9.62 -3.29
C VAL A 2 3.19 -9.33 -4.02
N PRO A 3 3.40 -8.12 -4.55
CA PRO A 3 4.67 -7.75 -5.17
C PRO A 3 5.83 -7.94 -4.18
N PRO A 4 6.98 -8.50 -4.61
CA PRO A 4 8.13 -8.69 -3.72
C PRO A 4 8.73 -7.37 -3.20
N HIS A 5 8.43 -6.26 -3.87
CA HIS A 5 8.88 -4.91 -3.57
C HIS A 5 7.71 -3.93 -3.69
N GLY A 6 7.68 -2.93 -2.81
CA GLY A 6 6.77 -1.80 -2.95
C GLY A 6 7.18 -0.91 -4.12
N PHE A 7 6.22 -0.19 -4.69
CA PHE A 7 6.47 0.85 -5.67
C PHE A 7 5.64 2.09 -5.35
N THR A 8 6.10 3.26 -5.78
CA THR A 8 5.41 4.54 -5.66
C THR A 8 5.30 5.18 -7.03
N ILE A 9 4.08 5.54 -7.43
CA ILE A 9 3.81 6.26 -8.68
C ILE A 9 3.79 7.77 -8.37
N TYR A 10 4.53 8.55 -9.15
CA TYR A 10 4.54 10.01 -9.12
C TYR A 10 3.81 10.52 -10.36
N ASP A 11 2.56 10.94 -10.16
CA ASP A 11 1.62 11.34 -11.21
C ASP A 11 1.51 10.28 -12.31
N ASP A 12 1.73 10.66 -13.57
CA ASP A 12 1.77 9.75 -14.73
C ASP A 12 3.15 9.79 -15.40
N THR A 13 4.19 10.14 -14.65
CA THR A 13 5.51 10.48 -15.23
C THR A 13 6.66 9.65 -14.69
N ALA A 14 6.55 9.14 -13.47
CA ALA A 14 7.62 8.34 -12.87
C ALA A 14 7.10 7.30 -11.89
N VAL A 15 7.87 6.22 -11.74
CA VAL A 15 7.68 5.21 -10.70
C VAL A 15 9.02 4.98 -10.00
N SER A 16 9.01 4.97 -8.67
CA SER A 16 10.14 4.46 -7.88
C SER A 16 9.83 3.05 -7.38
N VAL A 17 10.79 2.14 -7.54
CA VAL A 17 10.76 0.78 -7.00
C VAL A 17 11.95 0.62 -6.07
N GLU A 18 11.65 0.36 -4.79
CA GLU A 18 12.68 0.11 -3.78
C GLU A 18 12.84 -1.40 -3.58
N THR A 19 14.00 -1.91 -3.98
CA THR A 19 14.42 -3.29 -3.72
C THR A 19 15.34 -3.32 -2.50
N PHE A 20 15.64 -4.50 -1.97
CA PHE A 20 16.54 -4.63 -0.81
C PHE A 20 17.94 -4.04 -1.03
N THR A 21 18.39 -3.93 -2.28
CA THR A 21 19.77 -3.56 -2.62
C THR A 21 19.88 -2.30 -3.46
N ALA A 22 18.77 -1.79 -3.98
CA ALA A 22 18.78 -0.68 -4.93
C ALA A 22 17.41 -0.01 -5.04
N GLU A 23 17.41 1.26 -5.41
CA GLU A 23 16.25 1.99 -5.89
C GLU A 23 16.31 2.12 -7.41
N LEU A 24 15.17 1.94 -8.08
CA LEU A 24 15.03 2.15 -9.52
C LEU A 24 13.99 3.24 -9.78
N THR A 25 14.36 4.25 -10.57
CA THR A 25 13.43 5.25 -11.11
C THR A 25 13.10 4.89 -12.56
N ILE A 26 11.81 4.69 -12.84
CA ILE A 26 11.28 4.36 -14.17
C ILE A 26 10.52 5.58 -14.68
N THR A 27 10.87 6.07 -15.87
CA THR A 27 10.23 7.24 -16.51
C THR A 27 9.71 6.96 -17.91
N GLU A 28 9.87 5.72 -18.41
CA GLU A 28 9.37 5.35 -19.73
C GLU A 28 7.82 5.28 -19.68
N PRO A 29 7.07 6.03 -20.51
CA PRO A 29 5.63 6.17 -20.37
C PRO A 29 4.86 4.84 -20.35
N ASP A 30 5.19 3.91 -21.25
CA ASP A 30 4.52 2.60 -21.30
C ASP A 30 4.79 1.79 -20.02
N ALA A 31 6.01 1.86 -19.49
CA ALA A 31 6.35 1.20 -18.24
C ALA A 31 5.62 1.85 -17.05
N VAL A 32 5.49 3.18 -17.00
CA VAL A 32 4.71 3.87 -15.97
C VAL A 32 3.24 3.44 -16.03
N ALA A 33 2.67 3.31 -17.24
CA ALA A 33 1.30 2.84 -17.44
C ALA A 33 1.09 1.39 -16.94
N ASP A 34 2.05 0.50 -17.15
CA ASP A 34 1.98 -0.87 -16.62
C ASP A 34 1.91 -0.91 -15.08
N TYR A 35 2.69 -0.07 -14.40
CA TYR A 35 2.63 0.04 -12.93
C TYR A 35 1.31 0.65 -12.44
N ARG A 36 0.75 1.62 -13.19
CA ARG A 36 -0.59 2.16 -12.91
C ARG A 36 -1.66 1.07 -13.01
N ALA A 37 -1.63 0.25 -14.06
CA ALA A 37 -2.57 -0.86 -14.21
C ALA A 37 -2.43 -1.89 -13.07
N ALA A 38 -1.20 -2.16 -12.63
CA ALA A 38 -0.95 -3.03 -11.48
C ALA A 38 -1.52 -2.46 -10.17
N TYR A 39 -1.40 -1.15 -9.93
CA TYR A 39 -2.01 -0.47 -8.80
C TYR A 39 -3.54 -0.54 -8.84
N GLU A 40 -4.15 -0.21 -9.97
CA GLU A 40 -5.61 -0.23 -10.15
C GLU A 40 -6.23 -1.62 -9.91
N ALA A 41 -5.47 -2.69 -10.16
CA ALA A 41 -5.92 -4.05 -9.88
C ALA A 41 -6.01 -4.38 -8.38
N ILE A 42 -5.26 -3.67 -7.52
CA ILE A 42 -5.19 -3.95 -6.07
C ILE A 42 -5.86 -2.86 -5.22
N GLU A 43 -5.97 -1.63 -5.73
CA GLU A 43 -6.57 -0.48 -5.05
C GLU A 43 -7.96 -0.78 -4.46
N PRO A 44 -8.86 -1.52 -5.12
CA PRO A 44 -10.20 -1.82 -4.57
C PRO A 44 -10.17 -2.67 -3.29
N SER A 45 -9.05 -3.30 -2.97
CA SER A 45 -8.89 -4.09 -1.73
C SER A 45 -8.46 -3.24 -0.53
N ALA A 46 -8.10 -1.98 -0.74
CA ALA A 46 -7.65 -1.08 0.31
C ALA A 46 -8.82 -0.26 0.88
N LEU A 47 -8.84 -0.07 2.19
CA LEU A 47 -9.68 0.95 2.82
C LEU A 47 -8.90 2.26 2.92
N THR A 48 -9.57 3.37 2.67
CA THR A 48 -9.01 4.71 2.81
C THR A 48 -9.94 5.60 3.63
N GLY A 49 -9.49 6.82 3.94
CA GLY A 49 -10.35 7.84 4.57
C GLY A 49 -11.01 7.40 5.88
N ASP A 50 -12.31 7.60 5.99
CA ASP A 50 -13.08 7.30 7.20
C ASP A 50 -13.22 5.81 7.48
N ASP A 51 -13.28 4.97 6.44
CA ASP A 51 -13.39 3.51 6.58
C ASP A 51 -12.09 2.93 7.15
N ALA A 52 -10.94 3.40 6.67
CA ALA A 52 -9.65 3.04 7.25
C ALA A 52 -9.55 3.47 8.72
N ARG A 53 -10.00 4.69 9.04
CA ARG A 53 -10.02 5.19 10.42
C ARG A 53 -10.97 4.38 11.31
N ALA A 54 -12.09 3.89 10.78
CA ALA A 54 -13.02 3.05 11.51
C ALA A 54 -12.39 1.69 11.84
N LEU A 55 -11.79 1.04 10.85
CA LEU A 55 -11.08 -0.23 11.05
C LEU A 55 -9.95 -0.09 12.09
N LEU A 56 -9.16 0.99 12.03
CA LEU A 56 -8.10 1.24 13.01
C LEU A 56 -8.64 1.43 14.44
N ARG A 57 -9.82 2.06 14.61
CA ARG A 57 -10.47 2.19 15.92
C ARG A 57 -10.93 0.83 16.45
N GLU A 58 -11.50 -0.01 15.59
CA GLU A 58 -11.92 -1.36 15.94
C GLU A 58 -10.73 -2.21 16.42
N ILE A 59 -9.66 -2.26 15.62
CA ILE A 59 -8.42 -2.99 15.98
C ILE A 59 -7.87 -2.52 17.33
N ARG A 60 -7.83 -1.20 17.55
CA ARG A 60 -7.38 -0.61 18.83
C ARG A 60 -8.23 -1.08 20.00
N ASP A 61 -9.55 -1.08 19.85
CA ASP A 61 -10.47 -1.42 20.92
C ASP A 61 -10.43 -2.93 21.22
N ASP A 62 -10.21 -3.77 20.21
CA ASP A 62 -9.97 -5.20 20.39
C ASP A 62 -8.64 -5.49 21.08
N PHE A 63 -7.57 -4.78 20.70
CA PHE A 63 -6.27 -4.91 21.35
C PHE A 63 -6.32 -4.55 22.85
N ARG A 64 -7.10 -3.53 23.21
CA ARG A 64 -7.31 -3.15 24.62
C ARG A 64 -8.03 -4.25 25.41
N LYS A 65 -9.07 -4.86 24.84
CA LYS A 65 -9.79 -5.97 25.48
C LYS A 65 -8.85 -7.15 25.75
N LEU A 66 -7.99 -7.51 24.78
CA LEU A 66 -7.02 -8.58 24.95
C LEU A 66 -6.05 -8.29 26.10
N THR A 67 -5.58 -7.05 26.24
CA THR A 67 -4.65 -6.67 27.30
C THR A 67 -5.31 -6.75 28.69
N THR A 68 -6.61 -6.43 28.80
CA THR A 68 -7.36 -6.55 30.07
C THR A 68 -7.62 -8.00 30.49
N VAL A 69 -7.66 -8.95 29.55
CA VAL A 69 -7.89 -10.38 29.84
C VAL A 69 -6.62 -11.10 30.33
N ILE A 70 -5.44 -10.51 30.12
CA ILE A 70 -4.13 -11.10 30.46
C ILE A 70 -3.57 -10.57 31.79
N GLN A 71 -4.29 -9.67 32.48
CA GLN A 71 -3.97 -9.20 33.83
C GLN A 71 -4.74 -9.94 34.93
#